data_AF-A0A9E4VT86-F1
#
_entry.id   AF-A0A9E4VT86-F1
#
_cell.length_a   1.000
_cell.length_b   1.000
_cell.length_c   1.000
_cell.angle_alpha   90.00
_cell.angle_beta   90.00
_cell.angle_gamma   90.00
#
_symmetry.space_group_name_H-M   'P 1'
#
loop_
_entity.id
_entity.type
_entity.pdbx_description
1 polymer ?
#
loop_
_entity_poly.entity_id
_entity_poly.type
_entity_poly.pdbx_seq_one_letter_code
_entity_poly.pdbx_strand_id
1 'polypeptide(L)'
;MSYTHIFAGNPLDRGDRERRDEELLRRMVRQENVRILPFHRLKPLVRRTSQAELAWIGHEFLDDLPVEAGGPKFLGFDADRNPYFAVDVSAVEDPAHIAALAPGAAFEDGRAAATEIPGEQTGILAQARSNLNWHARHRFCSVCGTESQSFR
;
A
#
# COMPACT_ATOMS: atom_id res chain seq x y z
N MET A 1 -17.21 -23.91 -9.72
CA MET A 1 -16.43 -23.02 -8.83
C MET A 1 -15.12 -22.70 -9.51
N SER A 2 -14.86 -21.43 -9.79
CA SER A 2 -13.56 -20.96 -10.31
C SER A 2 -12.56 -20.96 -9.16
N TYR A 3 -11.46 -21.69 -9.29
CA TYR A 3 -10.35 -21.63 -8.35
C TYR A 3 -9.51 -20.38 -8.64
N THR A 4 -9.45 -19.45 -7.69
CA THR A 4 -8.61 -18.27 -7.80
C THR A 4 -7.26 -18.53 -7.13
N HIS A 5 -6.17 -18.38 -7.87
CA HIS A 5 -4.82 -18.50 -7.31
C HIS A 5 -4.57 -17.42 -6.25
N ILE A 6 -3.74 -17.74 -5.25
CA ILE A 6 -3.48 -16.91 -4.06
C ILE A 6 -3.19 -15.44 -4.40
N PHE A 7 -2.47 -15.11 -5.47
CA PHE A 7 -2.16 -13.70 -5.82
C PHE A 7 -2.96 -13.14 -7.00
N ALA A 8 -3.95 -13.87 -7.51
CA ALA A 8 -4.70 -13.50 -8.70
C ALA A 8 -6.03 -12.79 -8.40
N GLY A 9 -6.57 -12.93 -7.18
CA GLY A 9 -7.86 -12.37 -6.78
C GLY A 9 -7.76 -10.98 -6.17
N ASN A 10 -7.40 -9.96 -6.95
CA ASN A 10 -7.45 -8.57 -6.46
C ASN A 10 -8.82 -7.94 -6.78
N PRO A 11 -9.64 -7.59 -5.78
CA PRO A 11 -11.00 -7.09 -6.00
C PRO A 11 -11.06 -5.60 -6.36
N LEU A 12 -9.95 -4.86 -6.25
CA LEU A 12 -9.96 -3.41 -6.47
C LEU A 12 -10.14 -3.09 -7.96
N ASP A 13 -11.04 -2.16 -8.27
CA ASP A 13 -11.00 -1.45 -9.54
C ASP A 13 -9.70 -0.65 -9.58
N ARG A 14 -8.81 -0.99 -10.51
CA ARG A 14 -7.50 -0.36 -10.61
C ARG A 14 -7.61 1.13 -10.94
N GLY A 15 -8.71 1.64 -11.50
CA GLY A 15 -8.88 3.07 -11.75
C GLY A 15 -7.88 3.61 -12.77
N ASP A 16 -7.74 2.96 -13.94
CA ASP A 16 -6.76 3.33 -14.98
C ASP A 16 -6.89 4.78 -15.45
N ARG A 17 -8.11 5.33 -15.41
CA ARG A 17 -8.38 6.72 -15.78
C ARG A 17 -7.91 7.68 -14.69
N GLU A 18 -8.33 7.44 -13.45
CA GLU A 18 -8.00 8.27 -12.29
C GLU A 18 -6.50 8.29 -11.98
N ARG A 19 -5.80 7.18 -12.25
CA ARG A 19 -4.33 7.07 -12.15
C ARG A 19 -3.54 8.05 -13.01
N ARG A 20 -4.19 8.82 -13.89
CA ARG A 20 -3.55 9.82 -14.77
C ARG A 20 -3.80 11.25 -14.31
N ASP A 21 -4.56 11.43 -13.23
CA ASP A 21 -4.93 12.74 -12.70
C ASP A 21 -4.24 12.96 -11.34
N GLU A 22 -3.07 13.61 -11.38
CA GLU A 22 -2.25 13.95 -10.21
C GLU A 22 -3.05 14.67 -9.13
N GLU A 23 -3.88 15.62 -9.54
CA GLU A 23 -4.62 16.46 -8.62
C GLU A 23 -5.73 15.66 -7.94
N LEU A 24 -6.41 14.79 -8.69
CA LEU A 24 -7.37 13.86 -8.12
C LEU A 24 -6.68 12.92 -7.11
N LEU A 25 -5.51 12.35 -7.42
CA LEU A 25 -4.77 11.49 -6.50
C LEU A 25 -4.38 12.23 -5.21
N ARG A 26 -3.88 13.47 -5.32
CA ARG A 26 -3.55 14.33 -4.16
C ARG A 26 -4.76 14.65 -3.30
N ARG A 27 -5.95 14.83 -3.90
CA ARG A 27 -7.18 15.02 -3.12
C ARG A 27 -7.66 13.73 -2.47
N MET A 28 -7.67 12.61 -3.19
CA MET A 28 -8.19 11.32 -2.69
C MET A 28 -7.39 10.78 -1.52
N VAL A 29 -6.06 10.96 -1.53
CA VAL A 29 -5.23 10.49 -0.42
C VAL A 29 -5.50 11.24 0.89
N ARG A 30 -6.20 12.38 0.85
CA ARG A 30 -6.57 13.20 2.02
C ARG A 30 -8.06 13.12 2.37
N GLN A 31 -8.80 12.14 1.81
CA GLN A 31 -10.20 11.93 2.16
C GLN A 31 -10.33 11.07 3.42
N GLU A 32 -11.34 11.33 4.24
CA GLU A 32 -11.65 10.56 5.46
C GLU A 32 -11.89 9.07 5.20
N ASN A 33 -12.38 8.71 4.01
CA ASN A 33 -12.66 7.32 3.62
C ASN A 33 -11.47 6.62 2.95
N VAL A 34 -10.31 7.25 2.86
CA VAL A 34 -9.10 6.63 2.30
C VAL A 34 -8.65 5.43 3.13
N ARG A 35 -8.14 4.40 2.44
CA ARG A 35 -7.54 3.22 3.05
C ARG A 35 -6.08 3.13 2.66
N ILE A 36 -5.18 3.41 3.60
CA ILE A 36 -3.74 3.37 3.37
C ILE A 36 -3.15 2.13 4.03
N LEU A 37 -2.39 1.34 3.27
CA LEU A 37 -1.61 0.21 3.78
C LEU A 37 -0.13 0.59 3.90
N PRO A 38 0.38 0.76 5.13
CA PRO A 38 1.80 0.99 5.36
C PRO A 38 2.62 -0.26 5.11
N PHE A 39 3.83 -0.07 4.60
CA PHE A 39 4.86 -1.09 4.50
C PHE A 39 6.14 -0.61 5.17
N HIS A 40 6.73 -1.43 6.04
CA HIS A 40 8.07 -1.18 6.57
C HIS A 40 9.02 -2.26 6.06
N ARG A 41 10.01 -1.87 5.24
CA ARG A 41 10.96 -2.77 4.56
C ARG A 41 10.23 -3.88 3.76
N LEU A 42 9.20 -3.49 3.01
CA LEU A 42 8.31 -4.36 2.24
C LEU A 42 7.48 -5.38 3.08
N LYS A 43 7.46 -5.24 4.40
CA LYS A 43 6.54 -5.95 5.29
C LYS A 43 5.23 -5.16 5.40
N PRO A 44 4.07 -5.70 4.97
CA PRO A 44 2.79 -5.02 5.15
C PRO A 44 2.42 -4.91 6.63
N LEU A 45 1.62 -3.91 6.96
CA LEU A 45 0.90 -3.88 8.23
C LEU A 45 -0.25 -4.91 8.20
N VAL A 46 -0.24 -5.82 9.17
CA VAL A 46 -1.21 -6.92 9.29
C VAL A 46 -1.82 -6.87 10.69
N ARG A 47 -3.14 -6.91 10.77
CA ARG A 47 -3.88 -7.02 12.03
C ARG A 47 -4.19 -8.49 12.29
N ARG A 48 -3.92 -8.95 13.50
CA ARG A 48 -4.26 -10.30 13.96
C ARG A 48 -5.22 -10.22 15.13
N THR A 49 -6.49 -10.48 14.86
CA THR A 49 -7.52 -10.67 15.90
C THR A 49 -7.95 -12.14 15.89
N SER A 50 -9.21 -12.45 15.55
CA SER A 50 -9.67 -13.82 15.30
C SER A 50 -9.23 -14.36 13.94
N GLN A 51 -8.94 -13.48 12.99
CA GLN A 51 -8.39 -13.80 11.67
C GLN A 51 -7.33 -12.74 11.30
N ALA A 52 -6.33 -13.14 10.52
CA ALA A 52 -5.35 -12.20 9.98
C ALA A 52 -5.94 -11.40 8.82
N GLU A 53 -5.65 -10.11 8.74
CA GLU A 53 -6.03 -9.23 7.63
C GLU A 53 -5.01 -8.11 7.43
N LEU A 54 -4.97 -7.53 6.23
CA LEU A 54 -4.25 -6.28 5.99
C LEU A 54 -4.87 -5.17 6.85
N ALA A 55 -4.01 -4.43 7.55
CA ALA A 55 -4.44 -3.32 8.40
C ALA A 55 -4.38 -2.01 7.61
N TRP A 56 -5.54 -1.37 7.49
CA TRP A 56 -5.71 -0.09 6.81
C TRP A 56 -5.80 1.04 7.83
N ILE A 57 -5.12 2.16 7.55
CA ILE A 57 -5.17 3.38 8.36
C ILE A 57 -5.55 4.58 7.50
N GLY A 58 -6.02 5.66 8.15
CA GLY A 58 -6.35 6.92 7.50
C GLY A 58 -5.12 7.72 7.08
N HIS A 59 -5.30 8.95 6.63
CA HIS A 59 -4.23 9.79 6.07
C HIS A 59 -3.46 10.63 7.09
N GLU A 60 -3.90 10.67 8.34
CA GLU A 60 -3.45 11.61 9.36
C GLU A 60 -1.96 11.45 9.65
N PHE A 61 -1.46 10.20 9.62
CA PHE A 61 -0.04 9.89 9.86
C PHE A 61 0.89 10.30 8.72
N LEU A 62 0.37 10.65 7.53
CA LEU A 62 1.20 10.99 6.38
C LEU A 62 1.98 12.29 6.59
N ASP A 63 1.48 13.21 7.42
CA ASP A 63 2.11 14.51 7.65
C ASP A 63 3.37 14.39 8.53
N ASP A 64 3.47 13.31 9.31
CA ASP A 64 4.62 13.01 10.16
C ASP A 64 5.70 12.17 9.45
N LEU A 65 5.46 11.77 8.18
CA LEU A 65 6.43 10.97 7.43
C LEU A 65 7.64 11.81 6.98
N PRO A 66 8.87 11.26 7.06
CA PRO A 66 10.03 11.89 6.47
C PRO A 66 9.86 12.09 4.96
N VAL A 67 10.47 13.16 4.42
CA VAL A 67 10.43 13.46 2.97
C VAL A 67 10.96 12.29 2.13
N GLU A 68 11.86 11.48 2.69
CA GLU A 68 12.48 10.31 2.07
C GLU A 68 11.52 9.12 1.91
N ALA A 69 10.43 9.05 2.68
CA ALA A 69 9.44 7.96 2.61
C ALA A 69 8.75 7.90 1.23
N GLY A 70 8.80 9.00 0.47
CA GLY A 70 8.10 9.13 -0.79
C GLY A 70 6.58 9.19 -0.61
N GLY A 71 5.86 9.40 -1.71
CA GLY A 71 4.41 9.53 -1.69
C GLY A 71 3.67 8.18 -1.75
N PRO A 72 2.45 8.08 -1.18
CA PRO A 72 1.57 6.92 -1.31
C PRO A 72 1.29 6.56 -2.78
N LYS A 73 1.20 5.26 -3.07
CA LYS A 73 0.94 4.68 -4.39
C LYS A 73 -0.48 4.16 -4.45
N PHE A 74 -1.26 4.68 -5.40
CA PHE A 74 -2.66 4.30 -5.59
C PHE A 74 -2.79 2.83 -6.02
N LEU A 75 -3.67 2.11 -5.34
CA LEU A 75 -3.96 0.71 -5.60
C LEU A 75 -5.24 0.53 -6.41
N GLY A 76 -6.24 1.38 -6.17
CA GLY A 76 -7.55 1.27 -6.80
C GLY A 76 -8.68 1.72 -5.88
N PHE A 77 -9.89 1.34 -6.25
CA PHE A 77 -11.11 1.55 -5.49
C PHE A 77 -11.74 0.22 -5.10
N ASP A 78 -12.39 0.17 -3.93
CA ASP A 78 -13.31 -0.92 -3.60
C ASP A 78 -14.68 -0.71 -4.29
N ALA A 79 -15.64 -1.61 -4.00
CA ALA A 79 -16.99 -1.55 -4.54
C ALA A 79 -17.75 -0.26 -4.13
N ASP A 80 -17.41 0.33 -2.99
CA ASP A 80 -18.01 1.55 -2.45
C ASP A 80 -17.27 2.82 -2.88
N ARG A 81 -16.32 2.71 -3.82
CA ARG A 81 -15.48 3.82 -4.34
C ARG A 81 -14.55 4.45 -3.28
N ASN A 82 -14.22 3.75 -2.21
CA ASN A 82 -13.18 4.19 -1.27
C ASN A 82 -11.81 4.06 -1.94
N PRO A 83 -10.93 5.08 -1.86
CA PRO A 83 -9.62 5.01 -2.49
C PRO A 83 -8.61 4.26 -1.62
N TYR A 84 -7.90 3.31 -2.22
CA TYR A 84 -6.87 2.49 -1.57
C TYR A 84 -5.48 2.92 -2.03
N PHE A 85 -4.56 3.08 -1.08
CA PHE A 85 -3.16 3.41 -1.31
C PHE A 85 -2.23 2.47 -0.52
N ALA A 86 -0.98 2.37 -0.96
CA ALA A 86 0.11 1.79 -0.17
C ALA A 86 1.25 2.80 -0.03
N VAL A 87 1.91 2.83 1.11
CA VAL A 87 3.04 3.73 1.36
C VAL A 87 4.20 2.98 1.99
N ASP A 88 5.42 3.31 1.58
CA ASP A 88 6.63 2.80 2.20
C ASP A 88 7.04 3.72 3.36
N VAL A 89 7.02 3.20 4.58
CA VAL A 89 7.42 3.93 5.79
C VAL A 89 8.81 3.50 6.28
N SER A 90 9.62 2.85 5.43
CA SER A 90 10.97 2.38 5.78
C SER A 90 11.95 3.48 6.21
N ALA A 91 11.65 4.74 5.88
CA ALA A 91 12.42 5.89 6.34
C ALA A 91 12.19 6.21 7.83
N VAL A 92 11.10 5.70 8.42
CA VAL A 92 10.79 5.85 9.84
C VAL A 92 11.57 4.80 10.63
N GLU A 93 12.44 5.24 11.54
CA GLU A 93 13.31 4.35 12.31
C GLU A 93 12.53 3.39 13.22
N ASP A 94 11.55 3.93 13.95
CA ASP A 94 10.62 3.14 14.76
C ASP A 94 9.18 3.29 14.24
N PRO A 95 8.69 2.32 13.43
CA PRO A 95 7.35 2.37 12.87
C PRO A 95 6.26 1.89 13.86
N ALA A 96 6.60 1.62 15.14
CA ALA A 96 5.63 1.14 16.13
C ALA A 96 4.47 2.12 16.36
N HIS A 97 4.73 3.43 16.29
CA HIS A 97 3.68 4.45 16.41
C HIS A 97 2.68 4.39 15.25
N ILE A 98 3.13 4.06 14.04
CA ILE A 98 2.25 3.86 12.87
C ILE A 98 1.43 2.58 13.04
N ALA A 99 2.06 1.50 13.50
CA ALA A 99 1.34 0.25 13.78
C ALA A 99 0.27 0.43 14.87
N ALA A 100 0.54 1.25 15.89
CA ALA A 100 -0.40 1.53 16.98
C ALA A 100 -1.71 2.22 16.53
N LEU A 101 -1.72 2.90 15.38
CA LEU A 101 -2.93 3.48 14.78
C LEU A 101 -3.94 2.39 14.36
N ALA A 102 -3.49 1.16 14.19
CA ALA A 102 -4.33 -0.01 13.96
C ALA A 102 -4.13 -1.01 15.11
N PRO A 103 -4.99 -0.97 16.16
CA PRO A 103 -4.85 -1.87 17.30
C PRO A 103 -4.73 -3.35 16.90
N GLY A 104 -3.79 -4.06 17.51
CA GLY A 104 -3.49 -5.46 17.21
C GLY A 104 -2.77 -5.70 15.88
N ALA A 105 -2.21 -4.65 15.25
CA ALA A 105 -1.45 -4.78 14.02
C ALA A 105 0.07 -4.74 14.24
N ALA A 106 0.79 -5.42 13.35
CA ALA A 106 2.24 -5.44 13.29
C ALA A 106 2.72 -5.54 11.84
N PHE A 107 3.97 -5.14 11.59
CA PHE A 107 4.60 -5.31 10.28
C PHE A 107 5.12 -6.74 10.13
N GLU A 108 4.54 -7.50 9.21
CA GLU A 108 4.79 -8.93 9.08
C GLU A 108 5.41 -9.34 7.74
N ASP A 109 6.03 -10.52 7.68
CA ASP A 109 6.49 -11.04 6.38
C ASP A 109 5.29 -11.26 5.44
N GLY A 110 5.34 -10.64 4.26
CA GLY A 110 4.22 -10.67 3.32
C GLY A 110 3.91 -12.06 2.76
N ARG A 111 4.89 -12.98 2.68
CA ARG A 111 4.62 -14.35 2.22
C ARG A 111 3.93 -15.16 3.31
N ALA A 112 4.38 -15.03 4.57
CA ALA A 112 3.72 -15.65 5.70
C ALA A 112 2.28 -15.13 5.85
N ALA A 113 2.11 -13.81 5.87
CA ALA A 113 0.79 -13.17 5.94
C ALA A 113 -0.16 -13.65 4.82
N ALA A 114 0.34 -13.80 3.58
CA ALA A 114 -0.46 -14.26 2.46
C ALA A 114 -1.06 -15.67 2.61
N THR A 115 -0.56 -16.48 3.55
CA THR A 115 -1.14 -17.81 3.85
C THR A 115 -2.30 -17.75 4.83
N GLU A 116 -2.53 -16.61 5.47
CA GLU A 116 -3.45 -16.46 6.60
C GLU A 116 -4.53 -15.39 6.36
N ILE A 117 -4.23 -14.36 5.55
CA ILE A 117 -5.20 -13.33 5.18
C ILE A 117 -6.21 -13.85 4.14
N PRO A 118 -7.41 -13.24 4.02
CA PRO A 118 -8.36 -13.59 2.97
C PRO A 118 -7.74 -13.56 1.57
N GLY A 119 -8.12 -14.52 0.71
CA GLY A 119 -7.59 -14.64 -0.66
C GLY A 119 -7.87 -13.45 -1.60
N GLU A 120 -8.77 -12.56 -1.20
CA GLU A 120 -9.03 -11.28 -1.88
C GLU A 120 -7.95 -10.24 -1.55
N GLN A 121 -7.46 -10.26 -0.30
CA GLN A 121 -6.45 -9.32 0.19
C GLN A 121 -5.04 -9.69 -0.27
N THR A 122 -4.77 -10.98 -0.53
CA THR A 122 -3.49 -11.44 -1.07
C THR A 122 -3.20 -10.86 -2.46
N GLY A 123 -4.21 -10.66 -3.31
CA GLY A 123 -4.07 -9.96 -4.59
C GLY A 123 -3.69 -8.48 -4.42
N ILE A 124 -4.25 -7.81 -3.41
CA ILE A 124 -3.93 -6.42 -3.05
C ILE A 124 -2.50 -6.33 -2.51
N LEU A 125 -2.13 -7.22 -1.60
CA LEU A 125 -0.78 -7.34 -1.04
C LEU A 125 0.26 -7.53 -2.15
N ALA A 126 0.00 -8.42 -3.11
CA ALA A 126 0.90 -8.66 -4.23
C ALA A 126 1.11 -7.40 -5.08
N GLN A 127 0.02 -6.68 -5.42
CA GLN A 127 0.11 -5.41 -6.15
C GLN A 127 0.91 -4.36 -5.38
N ALA A 128 0.52 -4.08 -4.13
CA ALA A 128 1.14 -3.05 -3.31
C ALA A 128 2.64 -3.30 -3.12
N ARG A 129 2.99 -4.52 -2.68
CA ARG A 129 4.39 -4.90 -2.45
C ARG A 129 5.22 -4.81 -3.73
N SER A 130 4.68 -5.24 -4.86
CA SER A 130 5.40 -5.21 -6.15
C SER A 130 5.65 -3.78 -6.62
N ASN A 131 4.64 -2.91 -6.52
CA ASN A 131 4.76 -1.49 -6.86
C ASN A 131 5.81 -0.79 -6.00
N LEU A 132 5.72 -0.93 -4.66
CA LEU A 132 6.68 -0.31 -3.74
C LEU A 132 8.10 -0.83 -3.98
N ASN A 133 8.29 -2.14 -4.14
CA ASN A 133 9.59 -2.72 -4.42
C ASN A 133 10.17 -2.24 -5.76
N TRP A 134 9.33 -2.07 -6.79
CA TRP A 134 9.77 -1.52 -8.07
C TRP A 134 10.28 -0.09 -7.90
N HIS A 135 9.51 0.79 -7.24
CA HIS A 135 9.90 2.16 -6.97
C HIS A 135 11.20 2.26 -6.16
N ALA A 136 11.37 1.43 -5.13
CA ALA A 136 12.57 1.43 -4.31
C ALA A 136 13.84 1.02 -5.10
N ARG A 137 13.70 0.12 -6.09
CA ARG A 137 14.83 -0.43 -6.86
C ARG A 137 15.11 0.27 -8.18
N HIS A 138 14.17 1.05 -8.72
CA HIS A 138 14.27 1.69 -10.03
C HIS A 138 14.23 3.22 -9.90
N ARG A 139 15.00 3.74 -8.94
CA ARG A 139 15.09 5.18 -8.66
C ARG A 139 15.83 5.96 -9.74
N PHE A 140 16.63 5.30 -10.57
CA PHE A 140 17.43 5.96 -11.61
C PHE A 140 17.09 5.41 -12.99
N CYS A 141 17.19 6.26 -14.01
CA CYS A 141 17.02 5.87 -15.40
C CYS A 141 18.08 4.85 -15.79
N SER A 142 17.66 3.69 -16.29
CA SER A 142 18.58 2.62 -16.73
C SER A 142 19.43 2.99 -17.95
N VAL A 143 19.10 4.08 -18.65
CA VAL A 143 19.83 4.57 -19.83
C VAL A 143 20.88 5.62 -19.46
N CYS A 144 20.52 6.60 -18.63
CA CYS A 144 21.40 7.76 -18.35
C CYS A 144 21.82 7.93 -16.88
N GLY A 145 21.27 7.15 -15.95
CA GLY A 145 21.60 7.23 -14.52
C GLY A 145 21.01 8.44 -13.78
N THR A 146 20.25 9.32 -14.44
CA THR A 146 19.53 10.42 -13.78
C THR A 146 18.42 9.87 -12.88
N GLU A 147 18.16 10.51 -11.73
CA GLU A 147 17.06 10.11 -10.85
C GLU A 147 15.72 10.25 -11.58
N SER A 148 14.95 9.17 -11.60
CA SER A 148 13.64 9.08 -12.21
C SER A 148 12.62 9.76 -11.30
N GLN A 149 11.87 10.70 -11.83
CA GLN A 149 10.71 11.25 -11.14
C GLN A 149 9.50 10.37 -11.42
N SER A 150 8.74 10.03 -10.37
CA SER A 150 7.43 9.44 -10.55
C SER A 150 6.52 10.51 -11.12
N PHE A 151 6.17 10.37 -12.39
CA PHE A 151 5.19 11.23 -13.06
C PHE A 151 3.83 10.53 -13.01
N ARG A 152 2.82 11.16 -12.39
CA ARG A 152 1.36 10.85 -12.39
C ARG A 152 0.68 11.19 -11.09
#